data_AF-A0A845QLC4-F1
#
_entry.id   AF-A0A845QLC4-F1
#
_cell.length_a   1.000
_cell.length_b   1.000
_cell.length_c   1.000
_cell.angle_alpha   90.00
_cell.angle_beta   90.00
_cell.angle_gamma   90.00
#
_symmetry.space_group_name_H-M   'P 1'
#
loop_
_entity.id
_entity.type
_entity.pdbx_description
1 polymer ?
#
loop_
_entity_poly.entity_id
_entity_poly.type
_entity_poly.pdbx_seq_one_letter_code
_entity_poly.pdbx_strand_id
1 'polypeptide(L)'
;MENNTQETMRSTYITPVTDPDIPAKVAEKIEKEDEYDLVSSLLAAAEYQQAPEMVKEVEIRRKGKLYFTVHVHPVSEEDISFARKKASKYYENPQGKKLPRVRGELDSNLFNSWIIYLATTEADREKIWGNAAMMKKLGHLKPVESINSLLIAGEKSQLIDLIFDISRMTDDEDEEEIGSENYAKN
;
A
#
# COMPACT_ATOMS: atom_id res chain seq x y z
N MET A 1 46.21 -9.49 -14.00
CA MET A 1 44.84 -9.78 -14.45
C MET A 1 44.41 -11.00 -13.68
N GLU A 2 43.85 -10.79 -12.49
CA GLU A 2 43.22 -11.84 -11.69
C GLU A 2 41.71 -11.78 -11.99
N ASN A 3 41.15 -12.92 -12.35
CA ASN A 3 39.73 -13.33 -12.44
C ASN A 3 39.77 -14.62 -13.30
N ASN A 4 39.19 -15.77 -12.98
CA ASN A 4 37.87 -16.01 -12.42
C ASN A 4 37.79 -17.51 -12.03
N THR A 5 37.61 -17.87 -10.76
CA THR A 5 37.41 -19.29 -10.33
C THR A 5 35.98 -19.55 -9.85
N GLN A 6 35.01 -18.69 -10.18
CA GLN A 6 33.61 -18.83 -9.73
C GLN A 6 32.61 -19.23 -10.83
N GLU A 7 33.06 -19.52 -12.05
CA GLU A 7 32.15 -19.90 -13.16
C GLU A 7 31.82 -21.40 -13.23
N THR A 8 32.48 -22.27 -12.47
CA THR A 8 32.27 -23.73 -12.54
C THR A 8 31.19 -24.27 -11.60
N MET A 9 30.36 -23.43 -10.98
CA MET A 9 29.27 -23.83 -10.07
C MET A 9 27.88 -23.36 -10.53
N ARG A 10 27.63 -23.18 -11.85
CA ARG A 10 26.32 -22.79 -12.39
C ARG A 10 25.77 -23.67 -13.52
N SER A 11 26.43 -24.78 -13.84
CA SER A 11 26.09 -25.58 -15.04
C SER A 11 25.63 -27.01 -14.72
N THR A 12 24.79 -27.22 -13.70
CA THR A 12 24.35 -28.59 -13.35
C THR A 12 22.86 -28.72 -13.00
N TYR A 13 22.00 -27.76 -13.36
CA TYR A 13 20.56 -27.85 -13.09
C TYR A 13 19.64 -27.71 -14.32
N ILE A 14 20.17 -27.90 -15.54
CA ILE A 14 19.31 -28.02 -16.72
C ILE A 14 19.69 -29.28 -17.47
N THR A 15 19.14 -30.41 -17.04
CA THR A 15 18.91 -31.54 -17.92
C THR A 15 17.69 -31.22 -18.80
N PRO A 16 17.79 -31.22 -20.14
CA PRO A 16 16.61 -31.12 -20.99
C PRO A 16 15.78 -32.39 -20.81
N VAL A 17 14.63 -32.26 -20.15
CA VAL A 17 13.67 -33.35 -19.97
C VAL A 17 13.01 -33.61 -21.33
N THR A 18 13.54 -34.58 -22.06
CA THR A 18 12.86 -35.21 -23.19
C THR A 18 12.15 -36.45 -22.67
N ASP A 19 11.04 -36.24 -21.95
CA ASP A 19 10.19 -37.31 -21.43
C ASP A 19 8.83 -37.27 -22.15
N PRO A 20 8.45 -38.32 -22.92
CA PRO A 20 7.26 -38.31 -23.77
C PRO A 20 5.90 -38.44 -23.05
N ASP A 21 5.85 -38.50 -21.71
CA ASP A 21 4.61 -38.72 -20.95
C ASP A 21 4.14 -37.52 -20.09
N ILE A 22 4.25 -36.28 -20.58
CA ILE A 22 3.58 -35.12 -19.95
C ILE A 22 2.11 -35.08 -20.40
N PRO A 23 1.13 -35.25 -19.49
CA PRO A 23 -0.28 -35.18 -19.86
C PRO A 23 -0.66 -33.79 -20.36
N ALA A 24 -1.40 -33.72 -21.47
CA ALA A 24 -1.77 -32.49 -22.19
C ALA A 24 -2.32 -31.35 -21.31
N LYS A 25 -2.98 -31.64 -20.18
CA LYS A 25 -3.47 -30.61 -19.24
C LYS A 25 -2.37 -29.84 -18.51
N VAL A 26 -1.21 -30.45 -18.32
CA VAL A 26 -0.03 -29.81 -17.69
C VAL A 26 0.69 -28.95 -18.73
N ALA A 27 0.86 -29.46 -19.95
CA ALA A 27 1.39 -28.69 -21.07
C ALA A 27 0.49 -27.48 -21.42
N GLU A 28 -0.84 -27.64 -21.41
CA GLU A 28 -1.82 -26.58 -21.69
C GLU A 28 -1.87 -25.49 -20.59
N LYS A 29 -1.52 -25.83 -19.34
CA LYS A 29 -1.33 -24.84 -18.27
C LYS A 29 -0.04 -24.04 -18.45
N ILE A 30 1.02 -24.69 -18.95
CA ILE A 30 2.34 -24.10 -19.16
C ILE A 30 2.36 -23.22 -20.42
N GLU A 31 1.58 -23.54 -21.46
CA GLU A 31 1.47 -22.71 -22.67
C GLU A 31 0.66 -21.41 -22.50
N LYS A 32 -0.06 -21.24 -21.38
CA LYS A 32 -0.82 -20.00 -21.07
C LYS A 32 -0.05 -18.98 -20.24
N GLU A 33 1.10 -19.36 -19.67
CA GLU A 33 2.06 -18.41 -19.12
C GLU A 33 2.89 -17.89 -20.29
N ASP A 34 2.37 -16.87 -20.98
CA ASP A 34 3.18 -15.99 -21.83
C ASP A 34 4.48 -15.68 -21.08
N GLU A 35 5.62 -15.92 -21.73
CA GLU A 35 6.99 -15.73 -21.24
C GLU A 35 7.05 -14.78 -20.03
N TYR A 36 7.10 -15.34 -18.82
CA TYR A 36 7.04 -14.55 -17.58
C TYR A 36 8.21 -13.56 -17.54
N ASP A 37 7.94 -12.33 -17.96
CA ASP A 37 8.90 -11.24 -17.84
C ASP A 37 8.90 -10.81 -16.37
N LEU A 38 9.82 -11.42 -15.63
CA LEU A 38 10.07 -11.12 -14.22
C LEU A 38 10.31 -9.63 -14.02
N VAL A 39 11.03 -8.95 -14.93
CA VAL A 39 11.35 -7.53 -14.75
C VAL A 39 10.08 -6.69 -14.88
N SER A 40 9.28 -6.93 -15.92
CA SER A 40 8.00 -6.24 -16.09
C SER A 40 7.04 -6.50 -14.92
N SER A 41 7.01 -7.73 -14.41
CA SER A 41 6.19 -8.10 -13.26
C SER A 41 6.64 -7.41 -11.97
N LEU A 42 7.96 -7.33 -11.72
CA LEU A 42 8.52 -6.63 -10.57
C LEU A 42 8.27 -5.11 -10.62
N LEU A 43 8.37 -4.51 -11.81
CA LEU A 43 8.09 -3.09 -12.01
C LEU A 43 6.60 -2.79 -11.80
N ALA A 44 5.71 -3.59 -12.37
CA ALA A 44 4.26 -3.45 -12.14
C ALA A 44 3.90 -3.58 -10.65
N ALA A 45 4.54 -4.52 -9.94
CA ALA A 45 4.35 -4.68 -8.50
C ALA A 45 4.85 -3.46 -7.69
N ALA A 46 5.92 -2.79 -8.13
CA ALA A 46 6.43 -1.59 -7.47
C ALA A 46 5.51 -0.36 -7.68
N GLU A 47 4.75 -0.34 -8.78
CA GLU A 47 3.84 0.74 -9.16
C GLU A 47 2.39 0.51 -8.69
N TYR A 48 2.19 -0.32 -7.66
CA TYR A 48 0.86 -0.68 -7.15
C TYR A 48 -0.01 0.51 -6.74
N GLN A 49 0.57 1.67 -6.41
CA GLN A 49 -0.18 2.89 -6.07
C GLN A 49 -0.73 3.59 -7.32
N GLN A 50 -0.11 3.37 -8.49
CA GLN A 50 -0.52 3.91 -9.78
C GLN A 50 -1.41 2.92 -10.56
N ALA A 51 -1.40 1.65 -10.16
CA ALA A 51 -2.19 0.58 -10.74
C ALA A 51 -3.71 0.86 -10.59
N PRO A 52 -4.46 1.07 -11.70
CA PRO A 52 -5.87 1.43 -11.65
C PRO A 52 -6.76 0.44 -10.89
N GLU A 53 -6.42 -0.85 -10.92
CA GLU A 53 -7.13 -1.93 -10.24
C GLU A 53 -7.01 -1.86 -8.71
N MET A 54 -5.95 -1.23 -8.21
CA MET A 54 -5.70 -1.02 -6.78
C MET A 54 -6.33 0.28 -6.27
N VAL A 55 -6.80 1.15 -7.17
CA VAL A 55 -7.47 2.40 -6.81
C VAL A 55 -8.96 2.16 -6.57
N LYS A 56 -9.47 2.62 -5.42
CA LYS A 56 -10.89 2.61 -5.09
C LYS A 56 -11.48 4.01 -5.14
N GLU A 57 -12.62 4.12 -5.81
CA GLU A 57 -13.43 5.34 -5.82
C GLU A 57 -14.36 5.35 -4.59
N VAL A 58 -14.38 6.46 -3.85
CA VAL A 58 -15.22 6.65 -2.67
C VAL A 58 -16.01 7.95 -2.79
N GLU A 59 -17.32 7.84 -2.70
CA GLU A 59 -18.23 8.96 -2.81
C GLU A 59 -18.67 9.48 -1.43
N ILE A 60 -18.43 10.76 -1.16
CA ILE A 60 -18.90 11.43 0.05
C ILE A 60 -20.32 11.96 -0.19
N ARG A 61 -21.32 11.18 0.25
CA ARG A 61 -22.75 11.50 0.13
C ARG A 61 -23.40 11.71 1.49
N ARG A 62 -24.22 12.74 1.61
CA ARG A 62 -25.05 12.98 2.82
C ARG A 62 -26.48 13.25 2.41
N LYS A 63 -27.43 12.48 2.98
CA LYS A 63 -28.87 12.60 2.70
C LYS A 63 -29.18 12.58 1.18
N GLY A 64 -28.50 11.71 0.43
CA GLY A 64 -28.67 11.56 -1.02
C GLY A 64 -27.96 12.61 -1.89
N LYS A 65 -27.33 13.64 -1.30
CA LYS A 65 -26.53 14.61 -2.04
C LYS A 65 -25.07 14.19 -2.09
N LEU A 66 -24.51 14.11 -3.29
CA LEU A 66 -23.07 13.98 -3.52
C LEU A 66 -22.37 15.32 -3.27
N TYR A 67 -21.30 15.29 -2.49
CA TYR A 67 -20.44 16.45 -2.22
C TYR A 67 -19.19 16.39 -3.07
N PHE A 68 -18.46 15.28 -3.00
CA PHE A 68 -17.28 15.03 -3.80
C PHE A 68 -16.95 13.53 -3.78
N THR A 69 -16.08 13.14 -4.69
CA THR A 69 -15.57 11.78 -4.83
C THR A 69 -14.06 11.83 -4.68
N VAL A 70 -13.48 10.85 -3.98
CA VAL A 70 -12.04 10.69 -3.81
C VAL A 70 -11.61 9.32 -4.30
N HIS A 71 -10.43 9.25 -4.89
CA HIS A 71 -9.80 8.02 -5.30
C HIS A 71 -8.65 7.70 -4.35
N VAL A 72 -8.67 6.50 -3.76
CA VAL A 72 -7.66 6.06 -2.80
C VAL A 72 -6.95 4.79 -3.27
N HIS A 73 -5.64 4.73 -3.07
CA HIS A 73 -4.79 3.57 -3.34
C HIS A 73 -4.20 3.03 -2.03
N PRO A 74 -3.62 1.81 -2.02
CA PRO A 74 -2.97 1.26 -0.84
C PRO A 74 -1.80 2.14 -0.38
N VAL A 75 -1.59 2.23 0.93
CA VAL A 75 -0.44 2.90 1.55
C VAL A 75 0.73 1.94 1.75
N SER A 76 1.94 2.49 1.66
CA SER A 76 3.18 1.81 2.02
C SER A 76 3.51 1.91 3.51
N GLU A 77 4.45 1.09 3.98
CA GLU A 77 5.08 1.26 5.30
C GLU A 77 5.77 2.63 5.45
N GLU A 78 6.32 3.17 4.36
CA GLU A 78 6.93 4.50 4.35
C GLU A 78 5.88 5.61 4.56
N ASP A 79 4.71 5.47 3.93
CA ASP A 79 3.58 6.39 4.11
C ASP A 79 3.11 6.38 5.57
N ILE A 80 2.97 5.20 6.17
CA ILE A 80 2.56 5.04 7.57
C ILE A 80 3.60 5.65 8.51
N SER A 81 4.88 5.37 8.27
CA SER A 81 5.99 5.94 9.04
C SER A 81 6.02 7.47 8.92
N PHE A 82 5.81 8.00 7.72
CA PHE A 82 5.73 9.43 7.47
C PHE A 82 4.53 10.07 8.19
N ALA A 83 3.34 9.49 8.06
CA ALA A 83 2.13 9.93 8.76
C ALA A 83 2.36 9.97 10.28
N ARG A 84 2.93 8.90 10.85
CA ARG A 84 3.26 8.81 12.28
C ARG A 84 4.24 9.89 12.70
N LYS A 85 5.28 10.14 11.89
CA LYS A 85 6.24 11.22 12.14
C LYS A 85 5.59 12.59 12.11
N LYS A 86 4.71 12.87 11.15
CA LYS A 86 4.01 14.16 11.02
C LYS A 86 3.00 14.40 12.13
N ALA A 87 2.40 13.33 12.65
CA ALA A 87 1.39 13.39 13.71
C ALA A 87 1.98 13.27 15.13
N SER A 88 3.27 13.01 15.28
CA SER A 88 3.92 12.92 16.59
C SER A 88 4.50 14.26 17.04
N LYS A 89 4.35 14.58 18.33
CA LYS A 89 5.17 15.62 18.97
C LYS A 89 6.59 15.10 19.18
N TYR A 90 7.56 16.00 19.20
CA TYR A 90 8.95 15.67 19.52
C TYR A 90 9.44 16.59 20.62
N TYR A 91 10.14 16.06 21.62
CA TYR A 91 10.64 16.83 22.76
C TYR A 91 12.16 16.82 22.78
N GLU A 92 12.77 17.81 23.44
CA GLU A 92 14.20 17.76 23.73
C GLU A 92 14.49 16.50 24.56
N ASN A 93 15.64 15.87 24.31
CA ASN A 93 16.01 14.66 25.04
C ASN A 93 16.34 15.03 26.50
N PRO A 94 15.69 14.43 27.51
CA PRO A 94 15.99 14.70 28.93
C PRO A 94 17.44 14.42 29.31
N GLN A 95 18.11 13.52 28.58
CA GLN A 95 19.52 13.15 28.81
C GLN A 95 20.51 14.15 28.20
N GLY A 96 20.04 15.13 27.42
CA GLY A 96 20.86 16.24 26.93
C GLY A 96 20.46 16.74 25.55
N LYS A 97 20.60 18.06 25.34
CA LYS A 97 20.19 18.77 24.11
C LYS A 97 20.93 18.36 22.84
N LYS A 98 22.08 17.67 22.96
CA LYS A 98 22.87 17.17 21.82
C LYS A 98 22.39 15.82 21.30
N LEU A 99 21.51 15.14 22.02
CA LEU A 99 20.98 13.84 21.64
C LEU A 99 19.74 13.98 20.75
N PRO A 100 19.42 12.96 19.93
CA PRO A 100 18.21 12.95 19.14
C PRO A 100 16.96 13.21 19.99
N ARG A 101 16.05 14.02 19.44
CA ARG A 101 14.76 14.33 20.07
C ARG A 101 13.97 13.04 20.32
N VAL A 102 13.27 13.01 21.45
CA VAL A 102 12.45 11.86 21.82
C VAL A 102 11.05 12.05 21.24
N ARG A 103 10.50 10.98 20.64
CA ARG A 103 9.11 10.98 20.15
C ARG A 103 8.16 11.04 21.34
N GLY A 104 7.24 11.98 21.27
CA GLY A 104 6.17 12.19 22.23
C GLY A 104 4.88 11.48 21.84
N GLU A 105 3.77 12.03 22.34
CA GLU A 105 2.42 11.59 22.01
C GLU A 105 2.12 11.67 20.51
N LEU A 106 1.39 10.67 20.01
CA LEU A 106 0.84 10.63 18.67
C LEU A 106 -0.56 11.25 18.65
N ASP A 107 -0.75 12.28 17.84
CA ASP A 107 -2.09 12.79 17.52
C ASP A 107 -2.77 11.82 16.55
N SER A 108 -3.64 10.96 17.06
CA SER A 108 -4.33 9.94 16.27
C SER A 108 -5.25 10.56 15.20
N ASN A 109 -5.84 11.72 15.47
CA ASN A 109 -6.69 12.39 14.50
C ASN A 109 -5.85 12.91 13.33
N LEU A 110 -4.74 13.60 13.61
CA LEU A 110 -3.83 14.08 12.59
C LEU A 110 -3.16 12.93 11.83
N PHE A 111 -2.83 11.83 12.51
CA PHE A 111 -2.33 10.61 11.87
C PHE A 111 -3.30 10.10 10.81
N ASN A 112 -4.59 9.93 11.16
CA ASN A 112 -5.61 9.48 10.21
C ASN A 112 -5.78 10.47 9.05
N SER A 113 -5.68 11.79 9.29
CA SER A 113 -5.71 12.77 8.19
C SER A 113 -4.51 12.60 7.25
N TRP A 114 -3.32 12.28 7.76
CA TRP A 114 -2.16 12.00 6.92
C TRP A 114 -2.31 10.70 6.14
N ILE A 115 -2.85 9.63 6.74
CA ILE A 115 -3.11 8.37 6.04
C ILE A 115 -4.06 8.59 4.87
N ILE A 116 -5.20 9.26 5.09
CA ILE A 116 -6.15 9.58 4.01
C ILE A 116 -5.48 10.43 2.93
N TYR A 117 -4.71 11.44 3.31
CA TYR A 117 -4.01 12.28 2.36
C TYR A 117 -3.02 11.48 1.49
N LEU A 118 -2.20 10.61 2.10
CA LEU A 118 -1.20 9.79 1.42
C LEU A 118 -1.78 8.61 0.64
N ALA A 119 -3.00 8.17 0.96
CA ALA A 119 -3.72 7.18 0.17
C ALA A 119 -4.48 7.81 -0.99
N THR A 120 -4.83 9.10 -0.91
CA THR A 120 -5.58 9.77 -1.99
C THR A 120 -4.67 9.96 -3.22
N THR A 121 -5.18 9.80 -4.43
CA THR A 121 -4.42 10.12 -5.66
C THR A 121 -3.92 11.57 -5.68
N GLU A 122 -2.80 11.85 -6.36
CA GLU A 122 -2.23 13.20 -6.42
C GLU A 122 -3.22 14.23 -6.99
N ALA A 123 -3.97 13.84 -8.04
CA ALA A 123 -4.98 14.68 -8.65
C ALA A 123 -6.08 15.12 -7.65
N ASP A 124 -6.57 14.20 -6.83
CA ASP A 124 -7.59 14.50 -5.82
C ASP A 124 -7.00 15.23 -4.60
N ARG A 125 -5.72 14.99 -4.25
CA ARG A 125 -5.03 15.76 -3.21
C ARG A 125 -5.02 17.24 -3.55
N GLU A 126 -4.68 17.60 -4.79
CA GLU A 126 -4.64 19.00 -5.22
C GLU A 126 -6.05 19.58 -5.34
N LYS A 127 -6.94 18.86 -6.04
CA LYS A 127 -8.29 19.32 -6.37
C LYS A 127 -9.19 19.49 -5.14
N ILE A 128 -9.08 18.59 -4.16
CA ILE A 128 -10.01 18.47 -3.02
C ILE A 128 -9.34 18.97 -1.74
N TRP A 129 -8.30 18.28 -1.26
CA TRP A 129 -7.68 18.58 0.04
C TRP A 129 -6.88 19.88 0.01
N GLY A 130 -6.16 20.12 -1.09
CA GLY A 130 -5.31 21.27 -1.35
C GLY A 130 -6.00 22.42 -2.07
N ASN A 131 -7.32 22.38 -2.24
CA ASN A 131 -8.05 23.39 -3.00
C ASN A 131 -7.84 24.80 -2.40
N ALA A 132 -7.12 25.67 -3.12
CA ALA A 132 -6.69 26.97 -2.61
C ALA A 132 -7.84 27.88 -2.19
N ALA A 133 -8.96 27.87 -2.92
CA ALA A 133 -10.12 28.69 -2.60
C ALA A 133 -10.78 28.25 -1.29
N MET A 134 -10.94 26.94 -1.09
CA MET A 134 -11.48 26.37 0.13
C MET A 134 -10.52 26.55 1.31
N MET A 135 -9.23 26.26 1.14
CA MET A 135 -8.22 26.45 2.19
C MET A 135 -8.17 27.90 2.67
N LYS A 136 -8.18 28.86 1.74
CA LYS A 136 -8.24 30.29 2.08
C LYS A 136 -9.51 30.64 2.85
N LYS A 137 -10.67 30.11 2.42
CA LYS A 137 -11.96 30.39 3.06
C LYS A 137 -12.07 29.80 4.46
N LEU A 138 -11.50 28.61 4.69
CA LEU A 138 -11.52 27.92 5.98
C LEU A 138 -10.31 28.25 6.87
N GLY A 139 -9.33 29.01 6.36
CA GLY A 139 -8.11 29.37 7.09
C GLY A 139 -7.14 28.22 7.28
N HIS A 140 -7.21 27.18 6.45
CA HIS A 140 -6.31 26.03 6.53
C HIS A 140 -4.93 26.40 6.03
N LEU A 141 -3.90 25.96 6.76
CA LEU A 141 -2.50 26.15 6.38
C LEU A 141 -1.94 24.96 5.62
N LYS A 142 -2.52 23.77 5.83
CA LYS A 142 -2.08 22.52 5.19
C LYS A 142 -3.27 21.76 4.60
N PRO A 143 -3.09 21.04 3.48
CA PRO A 143 -4.16 20.24 2.87
C PRO A 143 -4.81 19.23 3.82
N VAL A 144 -4.04 18.63 4.73
CA VAL A 144 -4.55 17.64 5.70
C VAL A 144 -5.57 18.20 6.69
N GLU A 145 -5.57 19.52 6.92
CA GLU A 145 -6.57 20.19 7.77
C GLU A 145 -7.95 20.16 7.10
N SER A 146 -7.99 20.20 5.76
CA SER A 146 -9.21 20.10 4.96
C SER A 146 -9.94 18.79 5.16
N ILE A 147 -9.22 17.69 5.37
CA ILE A 147 -9.82 16.36 5.63
C ILE A 147 -10.70 16.41 6.89
N ASN A 148 -10.21 17.06 7.95
CA ASN A 148 -10.95 17.19 9.21
C ASN A 148 -12.18 18.10 9.10
N SER A 149 -12.12 19.12 8.25
CA SER A 149 -13.23 20.04 8.06
C SER A 149 -14.28 19.51 7.08
N LEU A 150 -13.86 18.70 6.10
CA LEU A 150 -14.72 18.21 5.03
C LEU A 150 -15.42 16.90 5.36
N LEU A 151 -14.80 16.00 6.12
CA LEU A 151 -15.37 14.71 6.49
C LEU A 151 -16.00 14.75 7.88
N ILE A 152 -17.15 14.08 8.04
CA ILE A 152 -17.64 13.76 9.39
C ILE A 152 -16.85 12.57 9.96
N ALA A 153 -16.88 12.38 11.28
CA ALA A 153 -16.11 11.34 11.95
C ALA A 153 -16.33 9.93 11.37
N GLY A 154 -17.58 9.57 11.04
CA GLY A 154 -17.91 8.28 10.44
C GLY A 154 -17.34 8.10 9.03
N GLU A 155 -17.43 9.12 8.17
CA GLU A 155 -16.83 9.08 6.82
C GLU A 155 -15.30 8.97 6.89
N LYS A 156 -14.68 9.66 7.86
CA LYS A 156 -13.24 9.57 8.10
C LYS A 156 -12.82 8.16 8.55
N SER A 157 -13.59 7.54 9.46
CA SER A 157 -13.36 6.16 9.88
C SER A 157 -13.44 5.20 8.69
N GLN A 158 -14.53 5.28 7.91
CA GLN A 158 -14.74 4.41 6.76
C GLN A 158 -13.62 4.50 5.72
N LEU A 159 -13.09 5.71 5.46
CA LEU A 159 -11.93 5.85 4.58
C LEU A 159 -10.68 5.19 5.17
N ILE A 160 -10.42 5.31 6.47
CA ILE A 160 -9.29 4.64 7.10
C ILE A 160 -9.43 3.12 7.02
N ASP A 161 -10.60 2.60 7.36
CA ASP A 161 -10.88 1.16 7.33
C ASP A 161 -10.68 0.61 5.91
N LEU A 162 -11.23 1.30 4.90
CA LEU A 162 -11.01 0.96 3.49
C LEU A 162 -9.53 1.01 3.10
N ILE A 163 -8.79 2.04 3.52
CA ILE A 163 -7.37 2.20 3.17
C ILE A 163 -6.55 1.04 3.78
N PHE A 164 -6.83 0.64 5.01
CA PHE A 164 -6.12 -0.48 5.64
C PHE A 164 -6.51 -1.83 5.05
N ASP A 165 -7.77 -2.01 4.67
CA ASP A 165 -8.26 -3.19 3.94
C ASP A 165 -7.54 -3.36 2.58
N ILE A 166 -7.54 -2.32 1.73
CA ILE A 166 -6.84 -2.40 0.43
C ILE A 166 -5.32 -2.48 0.57
N SER A 167 -4.77 -2.09 1.72
CA SER A 167 -3.36 -2.28 2.11
C SER A 167 -3.06 -3.65 2.72
N ARG A 168 -4.05 -4.53 2.88
CA ARG A 168 -3.92 -5.85 3.55
C ARG A 168 -3.35 -5.74 4.96
N MET A 169 -3.78 -4.73 5.68
CA MET A 169 -3.39 -4.46 7.07
C MET A 169 -4.51 -4.77 8.07
N THR A 170 -5.66 -5.25 7.58
CA THR A 170 -6.69 -5.83 8.42
C THR A 170 -6.24 -7.21 8.88
N ASP A 171 -6.55 -7.56 10.13
CA ASP A 171 -6.37 -8.92 10.63
C ASP A 171 -7.39 -9.82 9.93
N ASP A 172 -7.06 -10.24 8.70
CA ASP A 172 -7.78 -11.30 8.03
C ASP A 172 -7.30 -12.60 8.70
N GLU A 173 -8.01 -13.03 9.76
CA GLU A 173 -7.97 -14.40 10.30
C GLU A 173 -8.54 -15.40 9.25
N ASP A 174 -8.11 -15.31 7.99
CA ASP A 174 -8.36 -16.36 7.03
C ASP A 174 -7.31 -17.45 7.26
N GLU A 175 -7.66 -18.33 8.20
CA GLU A 175 -7.17 -19.69 8.31
C GLU A 175 -7.18 -20.35 6.92
N GLU A 176 -6.05 -20.30 6.19
CA GLU A 176 -5.75 -21.41 5.29
C GLU A 176 -5.43 -22.62 6.17
N GLU A 177 -6.48 -23.30 6.61
CA GLU A 177 -6.43 -24.71 6.98
C GLU A 177 -5.88 -25.45 5.75
N ILE A 178 -4.56 -25.56 5.67
CA ILE A 178 -3.90 -26.48 4.74
C ILE A 178 -4.38 -27.85 5.17
N GLY A 179 -5.47 -28.31 4.55
CA GLY A 179 -6.06 -29.61 4.76
C GLY A 179 -4.95 -30.64 4.67
N SER A 180 -4.63 -31.23 5.81
CA SER A 180 -3.68 -32.34 5.93
C SER A 180 -4.30 -33.63 5.39
N GLU A 181 -4.98 -33.58 4.25
CA GLU A 181 -5.41 -34.74 3.49
C GLU A 181 -4.47 -34.92 2.30
N ASN A 182 -3.26 -35.45 2.54
CA ASN A 182 -2.52 -36.29 1.59
C ASN A 182 -1.24 -36.91 2.21
N TYR A 183 -1.27 -37.30 3.49
CA TYR A 183 -0.32 -38.28 4.04
C TYR A 183 -1.02 -39.59 4.39
N ALA A 184 -1.76 -40.14 3.44
CA ALA A 184 -2.20 -41.53 3.50
C ALA A 184 -2.33 -42.09 2.08
N LYS A 185 -1.19 -42.52 1.52
CA LYS A 185 -0.99 -43.69 0.64
C LYS A 185 0.21 -43.46 -0.30
N ASN A 186 1.38 -43.91 0.14
CA ASN A 186 2.14 -44.98 -0.52
C ASN A 186 3.38 -45.32 0.31
#